data_AF-A0A929GVS9-F1
#
_entry.id   AF-A0A929GVS9-F1
#
_cell.length_a   1.000
_cell.length_b   1.000
_cell.length_c   1.000
_cell.angle_alpha   90.00
_cell.angle_beta   90.00
_cell.angle_gamma   90.00
#
_symmetry.space_group_name_H-M   'P 1'
#
loop_
_entity.id
_entity.type
_entity.pdbx_description
1 polymer ?
#
loop_
_entity_poly.entity_id
_entity_poly.type
_entity_poly.pdbx_seq_one_letter_code
_entity_poly.pdbx_strand_id
1 'polypeptide(L)'
;MLILYAGWTLGIIGGAALWLSSAVAMLLRTLLISPSFRDALLESLAALVIGALTIILMTAYHQNERQRAKLEEAVKDTKLARQKYEELFANASDAIWVHDLEGNIALANKACEKLTGCPVSELTCKNVREFLTPQTLSIAGQVKARLLGGEATEHRYEQGLIKKDGSEAIIQLTTRLIVSDGKPQAFQNLARDITEERRLQDNLQFYLRQVLQAQEDERRRLARELHDDASQQILLVTHGIDNLASKADSYLPRELRNELGKLYELSQQMYQGIKRYAQALRPGILDDLGLVAAVKWLAEETHRLSGIGVQVQTDTVPPLPPETQLVLFRIIQEALNNIQRHSGASEASITV
;
A
#
# COMPACT_ATOMS: atom_id res chain seq x y z
N MET A 1 -72.85 -17.43 18.17
CA MET A 1 -72.57 -15.98 18.01
C MET A 1 -71.65 -15.44 19.10
N LEU A 2 -71.97 -15.58 20.40
CA LEU A 2 -71.14 -15.06 21.50
C LEU A 2 -69.68 -15.58 21.52
N ILE A 3 -69.45 -16.86 21.22
CA ILE A 3 -68.11 -17.47 21.20
C ILE A 3 -67.26 -16.93 20.04
N LEU A 4 -67.87 -16.71 18.87
CA LEU A 4 -67.21 -16.10 17.71
C LEU A 4 -66.84 -14.63 17.99
N TYR A 5 -67.72 -13.89 18.66
CA TYR A 5 -67.50 -12.49 19.02
C TYR A 5 -66.41 -12.34 20.10
N ALA A 6 -66.42 -13.21 21.12
CA ALA A 6 -65.38 -13.26 22.15
C ALA A 6 -64.02 -13.71 21.59
N GLY A 7 -63.99 -14.66 20.66
CA GLY A 7 -62.75 -15.05 19.97
C GLY A 7 -62.13 -13.89 19.19
N TRP A 8 -62.95 -13.06 18.54
CA TRP A 8 -62.49 -11.91 17.76
C TRP A 8 -62.02 -10.73 18.64
N THR A 9 -62.59 -10.55 19.84
CA THR A 9 -62.31 -9.40 20.72
C THR A 9 -61.32 -9.68 21.85
N LEU A 10 -61.35 -10.88 22.43
CA LEU A 10 -60.53 -11.27 23.60
C LEU A 10 -59.40 -12.25 23.21
N GLY A 11 -59.25 -12.54 21.92
CA GLY A 11 -58.29 -13.49 21.38
C GLY A 11 -58.67 -14.95 21.65
N ILE A 12 -57.84 -15.86 21.13
CA ILE A 12 -58.06 -17.32 21.17
C ILE A 12 -58.31 -17.83 22.61
N ILE A 13 -57.59 -17.27 23.60
CA ILE A 13 -57.71 -17.66 25.01
C ILE A 13 -59.08 -17.26 25.58
N GLY A 14 -59.58 -16.07 25.24
CA GLY A 14 -60.92 -15.62 25.63
C GLY A 14 -62.03 -16.42 24.96
N GLY A 15 -61.86 -16.76 23.68
CA GLY A 15 -62.78 -17.64 22.94
C GLY A 15 -62.85 -19.06 23.52
N ALA A 16 -61.71 -19.64 23.90
CA ALA A 16 -61.63 -20.95 24.53
C ALA A 16 -62.26 -20.97 25.93
N ALA A 17 -62.03 -19.94 26.74
CA ALA A 17 -62.64 -19.81 28.06
C ALA A 17 -64.17 -19.70 28.00
N LEU A 18 -64.70 -18.91 27.06
CA LEU A 18 -66.15 -18.72 26.88
C LEU A 18 -66.84 -19.99 26.32
N TRP A 19 -66.13 -20.74 25.46
CA TRP A 19 -66.59 -22.04 24.98
C TRP A 19 -66.66 -23.05 26.12
N LEU A 20 -65.63 -23.11 26.98
CA LEU A 20 -65.59 -24.00 28.15
C LEU A 20 -66.71 -23.68 29.15
N SER A 21 -66.98 -22.39 29.42
CA SER A 21 -68.08 -22.00 30.30
C SER A 21 -69.45 -22.35 29.71
N SER A 22 -69.62 -22.18 28.40
CA SER A 22 -70.85 -22.54 27.68
C SER A 22 -71.06 -24.05 27.65
N ALA A 23 -69.99 -24.83 27.47
CA ALA A 23 -69.99 -26.28 27.54
C ALA A 23 -70.48 -26.81 28.89
N VAL A 24 -69.95 -26.25 29.99
CA VAL A 24 -70.36 -26.60 31.36
C VAL A 24 -71.84 -26.29 31.58
N ALA A 25 -72.31 -25.11 31.16
CA ALA A 25 -73.72 -24.73 31.29
C ALA A 25 -74.67 -25.64 30.47
N MET A 26 -74.27 -26.02 29.25
CA MET A 26 -75.06 -26.93 28.41
C MET A 26 -75.12 -28.35 28.97
N LEU A 27 -74.01 -28.86 29.52
CA LEU A 27 -73.99 -30.16 30.20
C LEU A 27 -74.89 -30.17 31.44
N LEU A 28 -74.83 -29.11 32.26
CA LEU A 28 -75.73 -28.94 33.42
C LEU A 28 -77.21 -28.92 33.02
N ARG A 29 -77.57 -28.19 31.96
CA ARG A 29 -78.95 -28.16 31.43
C ARG A 29 -79.41 -29.54 30.96
N THR A 30 -78.53 -30.27 30.27
CA THR A 30 -78.81 -31.60 29.72
C THR A 30 -79.06 -32.63 30.82
N LEU A 31 -78.30 -32.57 31.92
CA LEU A 31 -78.41 -33.50 33.05
C LEU A 31 -79.55 -33.17 34.03
N LEU A 32 -79.86 -31.89 34.25
CA LEU A 32 -80.75 -31.47 35.34
C LEU A 32 -82.16 -31.03 34.91
N ILE A 33 -82.36 -30.60 33.65
CA ILE A 33 -83.56 -29.82 33.27
C ILE A 33 -84.31 -30.43 32.06
N SER A 34 -83.64 -31.17 31.17
CA SER A 34 -84.25 -31.57 29.88
C SER A 34 -85.26 -32.74 30.02
N PRO A 35 -86.50 -32.61 29.51
CA PRO A 35 -87.49 -33.69 29.49
C PRO A 35 -87.17 -34.81 28.48
N SER A 36 -86.36 -34.54 27.44
CA SER A 36 -85.80 -35.56 26.54
C SER A 36 -84.27 -35.53 26.58
N PHE A 37 -83.67 -36.55 27.19
CA PHE A 37 -82.22 -36.62 27.41
C PHE A 37 -81.43 -36.76 26.10
N ARG A 38 -81.93 -37.56 25.15
CA ARG A 38 -81.22 -37.85 23.89
C ARG A 38 -81.05 -36.61 23.01
N ASP A 39 -82.10 -35.80 22.87
CA ASP A 39 -82.07 -34.62 21.99
C ASP A 39 -81.17 -33.52 22.56
N ALA A 40 -81.28 -33.25 23.86
CA ALA A 40 -80.44 -32.26 24.54
C ALA A 40 -78.95 -32.66 24.56
N LEU A 41 -78.65 -33.96 24.59
CA LEU A 41 -77.29 -34.48 24.52
C LEU A 41 -76.70 -34.32 23.11
N LEU A 42 -77.49 -34.57 22.06
CA LEU A 42 -77.07 -34.33 20.67
C LEU A 42 -76.81 -32.85 20.38
N GLU A 43 -77.69 -31.95 20.84
CA GLU A 43 -77.49 -30.50 20.69
C GLU A 43 -76.21 -30.01 21.39
N SER A 44 -75.96 -30.49 22.62
CA SER A 44 -74.79 -30.11 23.39
C SER A 44 -73.50 -30.63 22.76
N LEU A 45 -73.50 -31.86 22.24
CA LEU A 45 -72.35 -32.43 21.55
C LEU A 45 -72.04 -31.68 20.24
N ALA A 46 -73.08 -31.33 19.48
CA ALA A 46 -72.92 -30.54 18.25
C ALA A 46 -72.33 -29.15 18.55
N ALA A 47 -72.82 -28.46 19.59
CA ALA A 47 -72.28 -27.15 20.00
C ALA A 47 -70.82 -27.23 20.47
N LEU A 48 -70.44 -28.31 21.18
CA LEU A 48 -69.07 -28.58 21.58
C LEU A 48 -68.16 -28.76 20.36
N VAL A 49 -68.52 -29.64 19.43
CA VAL A 49 -67.72 -29.93 18.24
C VAL A 49 -67.54 -28.67 17.38
N ILE A 50 -68.61 -27.90 17.15
CA ILE A 50 -68.54 -26.65 16.37
C ILE A 50 -67.63 -25.63 17.05
N GLY A 51 -67.72 -25.47 18.37
CA GLY A 51 -66.87 -24.53 19.09
C GLY A 51 -65.40 -24.94 19.15
N ALA A 52 -65.10 -26.24 19.33
CA ALA A 52 -63.73 -26.75 19.24
C ALA A 52 -63.15 -26.56 17.82
N LEU A 53 -63.94 -26.86 16.78
CA LEU A 53 -63.53 -26.68 15.39
C LEU A 53 -63.25 -25.21 15.06
N THR A 54 -64.07 -24.27 15.54
CA THR A 54 -63.84 -22.83 15.31
C THR A 54 -62.58 -22.32 16.00
N ILE A 55 -62.28 -22.79 17.22
CA ILE A 55 -61.02 -22.46 17.92
C ILE A 55 -59.82 -23.01 17.15
N ILE A 56 -59.87 -24.26 16.69
CA ILE A 56 -58.79 -24.88 15.90
C ILE A 56 -58.57 -24.10 14.60
N LEU A 57 -59.63 -23.80 13.84
CA LEU A 57 -59.53 -23.02 12.60
C LEU A 57 -58.97 -21.61 12.85
N MET A 58 -59.38 -20.96 13.94
CA MET A 58 -58.90 -19.62 14.30
C MET A 58 -57.41 -19.63 14.71
N THR A 59 -56.97 -20.64 15.47
CA THR A 59 -55.55 -20.81 15.80
C THR A 59 -54.70 -21.08 14.57
N ALA A 60 -55.15 -21.97 13.68
CA ALA A 60 -54.48 -22.30 12.44
C ALA A 60 -54.39 -21.08 11.50
N TYR A 61 -55.46 -20.30 11.40
CA TYR A 61 -55.49 -19.05 10.63
C TYR A 61 -54.48 -18.04 11.16
N HIS A 62 -54.47 -17.78 12.48
CA HIS A 62 -53.51 -16.86 13.09
C HIS A 62 -52.06 -17.33 12.99
N GLN A 63 -51.82 -18.64 13.08
CA GLN A 63 -50.48 -19.20 12.91
C GLN A 63 -49.97 -19.04 11.48
N ASN A 64 -50.84 -19.24 10.49
CA ASN A 64 -50.53 -19.04 9.07
C ASN A 64 -50.27 -17.56 8.76
N GLU A 65 -51.09 -16.64 9.28
CA GLU A 65 -50.86 -15.18 9.20
C GLU A 65 -49.48 -14.79 9.75
N ARG A 66 -49.10 -15.32 10.93
CA ARG A 66 -47.77 -15.06 11.51
C ARG A 66 -46.63 -15.63 10.67
N GLN A 67 -46.81 -16.81 10.08
CA GLN A 67 -45.81 -17.40 9.19
C GLN A 67 -45.65 -16.59 7.90
N ARG A 68 -46.76 -16.11 7.32
CA ARG A 68 -46.75 -15.23 6.15
C ARG A 68 -46.04 -13.92 6.44
N ALA A 69 -46.37 -13.26 7.54
CA ALA A 69 -45.70 -12.02 7.95
C ALA A 69 -44.17 -12.20 8.11
N LYS A 70 -43.74 -13.29 8.77
CA LYS A 70 -42.31 -13.62 8.91
C LYS A 70 -41.63 -13.91 7.57
N LEU A 71 -42.32 -14.60 6.66
CA LEU A 71 -41.78 -14.93 5.35
C LEU A 71 -41.65 -13.66 4.49
N GLU A 72 -42.64 -12.78 4.53
CA GLU A 72 -42.60 -11.48 3.84
C GLU A 72 -41.47 -10.59 4.36
N GLU A 73 -41.26 -10.55 5.68
CA GLU A 73 -40.16 -9.84 6.31
C GLU A 73 -38.79 -10.43 5.90
N ALA A 74 -38.63 -11.75 5.96
CA ALA A 74 -37.40 -12.42 5.54
C ALA A 74 -37.08 -12.21 4.05
N VAL A 75 -38.08 -12.23 3.18
CA VAL A 75 -37.94 -11.92 1.75
C VAL A 75 -37.52 -10.47 1.55
N LYS A 76 -38.12 -9.54 2.30
CA LYS A 76 -37.79 -8.11 2.25
C LYS A 76 -36.35 -7.85 2.72
N ASP A 77 -35.94 -8.47 3.81
CA ASP A 77 -34.58 -8.37 4.36
C ASP A 77 -33.55 -8.94 3.40
N THR A 78 -33.84 -10.10 2.81
CA THR A 78 -32.97 -10.71 1.80
C THR A 78 -32.81 -9.81 0.58
N LYS A 79 -33.92 -9.20 0.12
CA LYS A 79 -33.90 -8.26 -1.01
C LYS A 79 -33.10 -7.01 -0.68
N LEU A 80 -33.27 -6.45 0.52
CA LEU A 80 -32.53 -5.26 0.96
C LEU A 80 -31.04 -5.55 1.11
N ALA A 81 -30.67 -6.69 1.71
CA ALA A 81 -29.28 -7.11 1.84
C ALA A 81 -28.62 -7.32 0.47
N ARG A 82 -29.34 -7.95 -0.48
CA ARG A 82 -28.88 -8.11 -1.85
C ARG A 82 -28.67 -6.77 -2.55
N GLN A 83 -29.60 -5.83 -2.43
CA GLN A 83 -29.47 -4.49 -3.02
C GLN A 83 -28.25 -3.74 -2.46
N LYS A 84 -28.07 -3.75 -1.13
CA LYS A 84 -26.89 -3.13 -0.50
C LYS A 84 -25.59 -3.75 -0.98
N TYR A 85 -25.54 -5.07 -1.13
CA TYR A 85 -24.37 -5.76 -1.67
C TYR A 85 -24.08 -5.34 -3.12
N GLU A 86 -25.11 -5.33 -3.98
CA GLU A 86 -24.98 -4.92 -5.39
C GLU A 86 -24.48 -3.48 -5.51
N GLU A 87 -24.97 -2.55 -4.67
CA GLU A 87 -24.51 -1.16 -4.65
C GLU A 87 -23.04 -1.02 -4.21
N LEU A 88 -22.63 -1.68 -3.12
CA LEU A 88 -21.25 -1.64 -2.64
C LEU A 88 -20.29 -2.27 -3.65
N PHE A 89 -20.69 -3.39 -4.26
CA PHE A 89 -19.90 -4.06 -5.28
C PHE A 89 -19.75 -3.18 -6.53
N ALA A 90 -20.85 -2.60 -7.02
CA ALA A 90 -20.86 -1.80 -8.25
C ALA A 90 -20.12 -0.47 -8.12
N ASN A 91 -20.15 0.17 -6.93
CA ASN A 91 -19.55 1.48 -6.69
C ASN A 91 -18.15 1.42 -6.06
N ALA A 92 -17.62 0.22 -5.78
CA ALA A 92 -16.25 0.09 -5.31
C ALA A 92 -15.26 0.73 -6.31
N SER A 93 -14.27 1.45 -5.77
CA SER A 93 -13.24 2.11 -6.60
C SER A 93 -12.25 1.09 -7.17
N ASP A 94 -11.95 0.06 -6.40
CA ASP A 94 -11.08 -1.05 -6.81
C ASP A 94 -11.86 -2.05 -7.67
N ALA A 95 -11.15 -2.66 -8.63
CA ALA A 95 -11.70 -3.69 -9.49
C ALA A 95 -11.91 -4.98 -8.68
N ILE A 96 -13.14 -5.49 -8.68
CA ILE A 96 -13.50 -6.72 -7.98
C ILE A 96 -14.09 -7.69 -8.99
N TRP A 97 -13.50 -8.88 -9.09
CA TRP A 97 -14.04 -9.96 -9.90
C TRP A 97 -13.92 -11.31 -9.21
N VAL A 98 -14.78 -12.22 -9.64
CA VAL A 98 -14.78 -13.62 -9.20
C VAL A 98 -14.67 -14.48 -10.44
N HIS A 99 -13.78 -15.48 -10.43
CA HIS A 99 -13.69 -16.49 -11.47
C HIS A 99 -13.69 -17.90 -10.90
N ASP A 100 -14.14 -18.87 -11.69
CA ASP A 100 -14.10 -20.29 -11.33
C ASP A 100 -12.66 -20.85 -11.28
N LEU A 101 -12.52 -22.14 -11.00
CA LEU A 101 -11.21 -22.80 -10.92
C LEU A 101 -10.49 -22.82 -12.29
N GLU A 102 -11.23 -22.80 -13.39
CA GLU A 102 -10.75 -22.79 -14.76
C GLU A 102 -10.35 -21.38 -15.26
N GLY A 103 -10.73 -20.34 -14.51
CA GLY A 103 -10.44 -18.93 -14.80
C GLY A 103 -11.54 -18.19 -15.55
N ASN A 104 -12.73 -18.77 -15.73
CA ASN A 104 -13.85 -18.09 -16.37
C ASN A 104 -14.48 -17.11 -15.39
N ILE A 105 -14.65 -15.86 -15.82
CA ILE A 105 -15.11 -14.78 -14.96
C ILE A 105 -16.62 -14.93 -14.72
N ALA A 106 -17.01 -15.15 -13.47
CA ALA A 106 -18.41 -15.28 -13.06
C ALA A 106 -19.03 -13.94 -12.69
N LEU A 107 -18.26 -13.04 -12.06
CA LEU A 107 -18.71 -11.72 -11.62
C LEU A 107 -17.60 -10.70 -11.83
N ALA A 108 -17.95 -9.48 -12.22
CA ALA A 108 -17.04 -8.35 -12.29
C ALA A 108 -17.83 -7.07 -11.96
N ASN A 109 -17.19 -6.13 -11.26
CA ASN A 109 -17.80 -4.84 -10.96
C ASN A 109 -17.47 -3.78 -12.01
N LYS A 110 -18.05 -2.59 -11.86
CA LYS A 110 -17.87 -1.47 -12.80
C LYS A 110 -16.42 -0.96 -12.86
N ALA A 111 -15.65 -1.09 -11.78
CA ALA A 111 -14.25 -0.71 -11.77
C ALA A 111 -13.40 -1.62 -12.67
N CYS A 112 -13.79 -2.90 -12.88
CA CYS A 112 -13.17 -3.75 -13.88
C CYS A 112 -13.29 -3.19 -15.30
N GLU A 113 -14.37 -2.48 -15.65
CA GLU A 113 -14.52 -1.87 -16.98
C GLU A 113 -13.49 -0.76 -17.20
N LYS A 114 -13.30 0.09 -16.18
CA LYS A 114 -12.31 1.17 -16.23
C LYS A 114 -10.89 0.62 -16.34
N LEU A 115 -10.60 -0.45 -15.60
CA LEU A 115 -9.29 -1.09 -15.57
C LEU A 115 -8.96 -1.81 -16.89
N THR A 116 -9.90 -2.59 -17.43
CA THR A 116 -9.68 -3.46 -18.59
C THR A 116 -10.03 -2.81 -19.92
N GLY A 117 -10.88 -1.78 -19.94
CA GLY A 117 -11.48 -1.22 -21.16
C GLY A 117 -12.59 -2.10 -21.77
N CYS A 118 -12.96 -3.21 -21.12
CA CYS A 118 -14.04 -4.10 -21.54
C CYS A 118 -15.31 -3.83 -20.71
N PRO A 119 -16.51 -3.79 -21.31
CA PRO A 119 -17.74 -3.73 -20.54
C PRO A 119 -17.94 -4.99 -19.69
N VAL A 120 -18.60 -4.89 -18.53
CA VAL A 120 -18.80 -6.00 -17.58
C VAL A 120 -19.50 -7.18 -18.26
N SER A 121 -20.45 -6.91 -19.16
CA SER A 121 -21.17 -7.93 -19.91
C SER A 121 -20.27 -8.77 -20.82
N GLU A 122 -19.18 -8.19 -21.35
CA GLU A 122 -18.16 -8.94 -22.11
C GLU A 122 -17.20 -9.66 -21.16
N LEU A 123 -16.87 -9.05 -20.02
CA LEU A 123 -15.96 -9.64 -19.03
C LEU A 123 -16.49 -10.97 -18.50
N THR A 124 -17.78 -11.08 -18.18
CA THR A 124 -18.40 -12.31 -17.66
C THR A 124 -18.43 -13.48 -18.66
N CYS A 125 -18.06 -13.23 -19.92
CA CYS A 125 -17.98 -14.26 -20.96
C CYS A 125 -16.53 -14.64 -21.32
N LYS A 126 -15.55 -14.11 -20.59
CA LYS A 126 -14.11 -14.25 -20.89
C LYS A 126 -13.39 -15.04 -19.81
N ASN A 127 -12.23 -15.55 -20.18
CA ASN A 127 -11.30 -16.15 -19.23
C ASN A 127 -10.23 -15.15 -18.81
N VAL A 128 -9.86 -15.13 -17.53
CA VAL A 128 -8.85 -14.20 -16.99
C VAL A 128 -7.51 -14.27 -17.71
N ARG A 129 -7.16 -15.44 -18.28
CA ARG A 129 -5.91 -15.63 -19.04
C ARG A 129 -5.80 -14.75 -20.28
N GLU A 130 -6.91 -14.28 -20.84
CA GLU A 130 -6.92 -13.37 -21.99
C GLU A 130 -6.33 -11.99 -21.66
N PHE A 131 -6.31 -11.62 -20.39
CA PHE A 131 -5.80 -10.33 -19.91
C PHE A 131 -4.37 -10.44 -19.35
N LEU A 132 -3.72 -11.58 -19.50
CA LEU A 132 -2.42 -11.86 -18.90
C LEU A 132 -1.37 -12.17 -19.97
N THR A 133 -0.17 -11.64 -19.77
CA THR A 133 1.04 -12.08 -20.48
C THR A 133 1.47 -13.48 -20.00
N PRO A 134 2.28 -14.24 -20.78
CA PRO A 134 2.79 -15.53 -20.32
C PRO A 134 3.54 -15.47 -18.97
N GLN A 135 4.25 -14.36 -18.73
CA GLN A 135 4.97 -14.12 -17.47
C GLN A 135 4.01 -13.93 -16.30
N THR A 136 2.98 -13.09 -16.48
CA THR A 136 2.00 -12.81 -15.42
C THR A 136 1.06 -13.99 -15.18
N LEU A 137 0.78 -14.80 -16.20
CA LEU A 137 0.05 -16.06 -16.06
C LEU A 137 0.78 -17.05 -15.13
N SER A 138 2.12 -17.09 -15.19
CA SER A 138 2.93 -17.91 -14.27
C SER A 138 2.78 -17.46 -12.81
N ILE A 139 2.80 -16.14 -12.56
CA ILE A 139 2.59 -15.56 -11.23
C ILE A 139 1.21 -15.96 -10.69
N ALA A 140 0.15 -15.77 -11.48
CA ALA A 140 -1.20 -16.15 -11.11
C ALA A 140 -1.31 -17.66 -10.82
N GLY A 141 -0.63 -18.50 -11.62
CA GLY A 141 -0.56 -19.94 -11.40
C GLY A 141 0.09 -20.33 -10.06
N GLN A 142 1.17 -19.65 -9.68
CA GLN A 142 1.82 -19.85 -8.37
C GLN A 142 0.92 -19.47 -7.22
N VAL A 143 0.25 -18.32 -7.30
CA VAL A 143 -0.71 -17.86 -6.28
C VAL A 143 -1.87 -18.85 -6.15
N LYS A 144 -2.43 -19.30 -7.28
CA LYS A 144 -3.48 -20.32 -7.31
C LYS A 144 -3.04 -21.61 -6.62
N ALA A 145 -1.83 -22.11 -6.92
CA ALA A 145 -1.32 -23.33 -6.32
C ALA A 145 -1.17 -23.22 -4.79
N ARG A 146 -0.63 -22.09 -4.30
CA ARG A 146 -0.50 -21.82 -2.85
C ARG A 146 -1.85 -21.76 -2.14
N LEU A 147 -2.81 -21.04 -2.71
CA LEU A 147 -4.17 -20.92 -2.16
C LEU A 147 -4.89 -22.28 -2.09
N LEU A 148 -4.76 -23.12 -3.12
CA LEU A 148 -5.31 -24.48 -3.11
C LEU A 148 -4.57 -25.41 -2.12
N GLY A 149 -3.30 -25.13 -1.83
CA GLY A 149 -2.51 -25.81 -0.81
C GLY A 149 -2.83 -25.42 0.63
N GLY A 150 -3.74 -24.46 0.85
CA GLY A 150 -4.15 -24.00 2.17
C GLY A 150 -3.31 -22.85 2.75
N GLU A 151 -2.41 -22.25 1.97
CA GLU A 151 -1.70 -21.05 2.38
C GLU A 151 -2.61 -19.83 2.28
N ALA A 152 -2.81 -19.11 3.38
CA ALA A 152 -3.49 -17.82 3.36
C ALA A 152 -2.56 -16.76 2.76
N THR A 153 -2.77 -16.37 1.50
CA THR A 153 -2.09 -15.20 0.93
C THR A 153 -2.78 -13.91 1.40
N GLU A 154 -2.37 -13.38 2.55
CA GLU A 154 -2.67 -11.99 2.94
C GLU A 154 -1.82 -10.96 2.18
N HIS A 155 -0.75 -11.42 1.51
CA HIS A 155 0.19 -10.58 0.81
C HIS A 155 -0.39 -10.08 -0.51
N ARG A 156 -0.42 -8.76 -0.66
CA ARG A 156 -0.65 -8.11 -1.95
C ARG A 156 0.54 -8.39 -2.86
N TYR A 157 0.28 -8.62 -4.14
CA TYR A 157 1.32 -8.78 -5.14
C TYR A 157 1.03 -7.93 -6.37
N GLU A 158 2.08 -7.55 -7.09
CA GLU A 158 1.96 -6.78 -8.33
C GLU A 158 1.90 -7.72 -9.53
N GLN A 159 1.07 -7.38 -10.51
CA GLN A 159 0.92 -8.15 -11.73
C GLN A 159 0.58 -7.21 -12.90
N GLY A 160 1.11 -7.51 -14.08
CA GLY A 160 0.69 -6.84 -15.32
C GLY A 160 -0.66 -7.36 -15.83
N LEU A 161 -1.45 -6.46 -16.40
CA LEU A 161 -2.75 -6.72 -17.01
C LEU A 161 -2.77 -6.10 -18.41
N ILE A 162 -3.13 -6.87 -19.42
CA ILE A 162 -3.33 -6.37 -20.78
C ILE A 162 -4.77 -5.87 -20.91
N LYS A 163 -4.94 -4.60 -21.29
CA LYS A 163 -6.23 -3.97 -21.55
C LYS A 163 -6.75 -4.33 -22.95
N LYS A 164 -8.04 -4.06 -23.22
CA LYS A 164 -8.69 -4.30 -24.53
C LYS A 164 -7.99 -3.58 -25.69
N ASP A 165 -7.42 -2.41 -25.44
CA ASP A 165 -6.70 -1.60 -26.43
C ASP A 165 -5.24 -2.08 -26.64
N GLY A 166 -4.81 -3.12 -25.92
CA GLY A 166 -3.46 -3.67 -25.97
C GLY A 166 -2.45 -2.97 -25.06
N SER A 167 -2.82 -1.89 -24.38
CA SER A 167 -1.96 -1.26 -23.37
C SER A 167 -1.84 -2.12 -22.12
N GLU A 168 -0.75 -1.97 -21.38
CA GLU A 168 -0.51 -2.70 -20.14
C GLU A 168 -0.85 -1.81 -18.93
N ALA A 169 -1.55 -2.38 -17.95
CA ALA A 169 -1.76 -1.83 -16.63
C ALA A 169 -0.95 -2.62 -15.62
N ILE A 170 -0.45 -1.95 -14.59
CA ILE A 170 0.14 -2.61 -13.42
C ILE A 170 -0.91 -2.59 -12.32
N ILE A 171 -1.29 -3.77 -11.84
CA ILE A 171 -2.28 -3.94 -10.78
C ILE A 171 -1.64 -4.48 -9.51
N GLN A 172 -2.04 -3.92 -8.37
CA GLN A 172 -1.80 -4.52 -7.07
C GLN A 172 -3.01 -5.37 -6.69
N LEU A 173 -2.80 -6.68 -6.59
CA LEU A 173 -3.85 -7.68 -6.49
C LEU A 173 -3.82 -8.40 -5.13
N THR A 174 -5.00 -8.64 -4.57
CA THR A 174 -5.24 -9.59 -3.49
C THR A 174 -6.22 -10.65 -3.97
N THR A 175 -5.84 -11.93 -3.83
CA THR A 175 -6.67 -13.07 -4.26
C THR A 175 -7.04 -13.93 -3.06
N ARG A 176 -8.31 -14.29 -2.96
CA ARG A 176 -8.86 -15.18 -1.93
C ARG A 176 -9.57 -16.36 -2.56
N LEU A 177 -9.41 -17.53 -1.96
CA LEU A 177 -10.15 -18.72 -2.35
C LEU A 177 -11.53 -18.71 -1.69
N ILE A 178 -12.58 -18.86 -2.50
CA ILE A 178 -13.95 -19.09 -2.04
C ILE A 178 -14.15 -20.60 -1.92
N VAL A 179 -14.50 -21.04 -0.72
CA VAL A 179 -14.80 -22.44 -0.39
C VAL A 179 -16.26 -22.55 0.01
N SER A 180 -16.99 -23.49 -0.58
CA SER A 180 -18.36 -23.85 -0.20
C SER A 180 -18.45 -25.35 0.01
N ASP A 181 -19.14 -25.78 1.07
CA ASP A 181 -19.26 -27.20 1.45
C ASP A 181 -17.91 -27.93 1.56
N GLY A 182 -16.87 -27.23 2.02
CA GLY A 182 -15.51 -27.76 2.17
C GLY A 182 -14.75 -27.96 0.86
N LYS A 183 -15.29 -27.51 -0.29
CA LYS A 183 -14.65 -27.63 -1.60
C LYS A 183 -14.27 -26.26 -2.18
N PRO A 184 -13.06 -26.09 -2.74
CA PRO A 184 -12.71 -24.91 -3.52
C PRO A 184 -13.71 -24.72 -4.67
N GLN A 185 -14.29 -23.52 -4.80
CA GLN A 185 -15.25 -23.23 -5.89
C GLN A 185 -14.77 -22.11 -6.81
N ALA A 186 -14.19 -21.05 -6.27
CA ALA A 186 -13.85 -19.86 -7.04
C ALA A 186 -12.73 -19.07 -6.39
N PHE A 187 -12.19 -18.10 -7.12
CA PHE A 187 -11.26 -17.10 -6.61
C PHE A 187 -11.90 -15.72 -6.69
N GLN A 188 -11.88 -15.01 -5.57
CA GLN A 188 -12.22 -13.60 -5.49
C GLN A 188 -10.94 -12.78 -5.59
N ASN A 189 -10.97 -11.76 -6.44
CA ASN A 189 -9.86 -10.88 -6.71
C ASN A 189 -10.27 -9.44 -6.43
N LEU A 190 -9.37 -8.72 -5.76
CA LEU A 190 -9.45 -7.28 -5.53
C LEU A 190 -8.18 -6.67 -6.11
N ALA A 191 -8.31 -5.88 -7.18
CA ALA A 191 -7.20 -5.19 -7.81
C ALA A 191 -7.35 -3.67 -7.72
N ARG A 192 -6.23 -3.03 -7.40
CA ARG A 192 -6.05 -1.60 -7.57
C ARG A 192 -5.12 -1.34 -8.74
N ASP A 193 -5.53 -0.46 -9.67
CA ASP A 193 -4.63 0.05 -10.71
C ASP A 193 -3.58 0.95 -10.04
N ILE A 194 -2.31 0.61 -10.22
CA ILE A 194 -1.16 1.36 -9.71
C ILE A 194 -0.25 1.84 -10.85
N THR A 195 -0.75 1.82 -12.10
CA THR A 195 0.05 2.14 -13.29
C THR A 195 0.60 3.56 -13.22
N GLU A 196 -0.24 4.54 -12.90
CA GLU A 196 0.16 5.94 -12.81
C GLU A 196 1.05 6.19 -11.58
N GLU A 197 0.74 5.60 -10.43
CA GLU A 197 1.61 5.67 -9.24
C GLU A 197 3.00 5.11 -9.55
N ARG A 198 3.08 3.97 -10.21
CA ARG A 198 4.36 3.34 -10.57
C ARG A 198 5.12 4.18 -11.59
N ARG A 199 4.43 4.71 -12.60
CA ARG A 199 5.03 5.61 -13.60
C ARG A 199 5.58 6.88 -12.97
N LEU A 200 4.86 7.49 -12.03
CA LEU A 200 5.32 8.68 -11.31
C LEU A 200 6.55 8.36 -10.45
N GLN A 201 6.55 7.22 -9.76
CA GLN A 201 7.69 6.76 -8.98
C GLN A 201 8.93 6.51 -9.85
N ASP A 202 8.77 5.83 -10.98
CA ASP A 202 9.86 5.54 -11.91
C ASP A 202 10.41 6.84 -12.55
N ASN A 203 9.53 7.77 -12.94
CA ASN A 203 9.91 9.09 -13.43
C ASN A 203 10.69 9.87 -12.37
N LEU A 204 10.24 9.88 -11.12
CA LEU A 204 10.94 10.55 -10.02
C LEU A 204 12.34 9.98 -9.84
N GLN A 205 12.48 8.64 -9.81
CA GLN A 205 13.79 8.00 -9.72
C GLN A 205 14.70 8.35 -10.89
N PHE A 206 14.14 8.41 -12.10
CA PHE A 206 14.87 8.83 -13.30
C PHE A 206 15.38 10.26 -13.21
N TYR A 207 14.52 11.23 -12.86
CA TYR A 207 14.91 12.62 -12.72
C TYR A 207 15.92 12.84 -11.59
N LEU A 208 15.78 12.13 -10.47
CA LEU A 208 16.76 12.19 -9.37
C LEU A 208 18.15 11.73 -9.86
N ARG A 209 18.23 10.65 -10.63
CA ARG A 209 19.52 10.21 -11.21
C ARG A 209 20.10 11.26 -12.14
N GLN A 210 19.29 11.88 -13.00
CA GLN A 210 19.78 12.94 -13.89
C GLN A 210 20.32 14.15 -13.13
N VAL A 211 19.62 14.60 -12.09
CA VAL A 211 20.06 15.73 -11.26
C VAL A 211 21.38 15.40 -10.55
N LEU A 212 21.49 14.21 -9.97
CA LEU A 212 22.73 13.76 -9.32
C LEU A 212 23.90 13.68 -10.31
N GLN A 213 23.66 13.14 -11.49
CA GLN A 213 24.69 13.04 -12.52
C GLN A 213 25.12 14.43 -13.02
N ALA A 214 24.17 15.33 -13.29
CA ALA A 214 24.46 16.70 -13.70
C ALA A 214 25.24 17.46 -12.61
N GLN A 215 24.91 17.23 -11.33
CA GLN A 215 25.65 17.82 -10.22
C GLN A 215 27.10 17.32 -10.16
N GLU A 216 27.32 16.02 -10.39
CA GLU A 216 28.67 15.46 -10.40
C GLU A 216 29.48 15.93 -11.62
N ASP A 217 28.87 16.03 -12.79
CA ASP A 217 29.51 16.57 -13.98
C ASP A 217 29.90 18.04 -13.80
N GLU A 218 29.06 18.84 -13.14
CA GLU A 218 29.39 20.22 -12.79
C GLU A 218 30.52 20.29 -11.75
N ARG A 219 30.52 19.43 -10.72
CA ARG A 219 31.65 19.33 -9.77
C ARG A 219 32.95 18.96 -10.49
N ARG A 220 32.90 18.03 -11.45
CA ARG A 220 34.04 17.64 -12.30
C ARG A 220 34.51 18.79 -13.17
N ARG A 221 33.60 19.60 -13.71
CA ARG A 221 33.94 20.79 -14.50
C ARG A 221 34.60 21.86 -13.64
N LEU A 222 34.00 22.22 -12.50
CA LEU A 222 34.53 23.21 -11.57
C LEU A 222 35.90 22.82 -11.01
N ALA A 223 36.09 21.55 -10.66
CA ALA A 223 37.40 21.06 -10.19
C ALA A 223 38.49 21.25 -11.26
N ARG A 224 38.17 20.98 -12.53
CA ARG A 224 39.09 21.22 -13.66
C ARG A 224 39.35 22.70 -13.88
N GLU A 225 38.32 23.54 -13.94
CA GLU A 225 38.49 25.00 -14.13
C GLU A 225 39.33 25.63 -13.00
N LEU A 226 39.11 25.23 -11.74
CA LEU A 226 39.91 25.70 -10.61
C LEU A 226 41.37 25.22 -10.69
N HIS A 227 41.61 23.98 -11.14
CA HIS A 227 42.96 23.44 -11.25
C HIS A 227 43.72 24.02 -12.43
N ASP A 228 43.10 24.09 -13.60
CA ASP A 228 43.74 24.47 -14.85
C ASP A 228 43.87 25.98 -15.00
N ASP A 229 42.86 26.76 -14.61
CA ASP A 229 42.90 28.21 -14.80
C ASP A 229 43.39 28.92 -13.54
N ALA A 230 42.65 28.80 -12.43
CA ALA A 230 42.92 29.58 -11.24
C ALA A 230 44.24 29.19 -10.53
N SER A 231 44.53 27.89 -10.42
CA SER A 231 45.79 27.44 -9.78
C SER A 231 47.02 27.79 -10.62
N GLN A 232 46.93 27.74 -11.95
CA GLN A 232 48.04 28.09 -12.83
C GLN A 232 48.32 29.60 -12.81
N GLN A 233 47.29 30.45 -12.83
CA GLN A 233 47.47 31.90 -12.75
C GLN A 233 48.13 32.33 -11.43
N ILE A 234 47.71 31.76 -10.29
CA ILE A 234 48.35 32.08 -9.00
C ILE A 234 49.79 31.56 -8.96
N LEU A 235 50.07 30.40 -9.55
CA LEU A 235 51.42 29.88 -9.65
C LEU A 235 52.33 30.84 -10.43
N LEU A 236 51.84 31.39 -11.54
CA LEU A 236 52.57 32.41 -12.32
C LEU A 236 52.83 33.68 -11.49
N VAL A 237 51.82 34.19 -10.77
CA VAL A 237 51.98 35.35 -9.88
C VAL A 237 53.02 35.06 -8.80
N THR A 238 52.94 33.87 -8.19
CA THR A 238 53.86 33.43 -7.13
C THR A 238 55.31 33.38 -7.64
N HIS A 239 55.54 32.79 -8.82
CA HIS A 239 56.85 32.80 -9.47
C HIS A 239 57.32 34.21 -9.86
N GLY A 240 56.41 35.10 -10.25
CA GLY A 240 56.73 36.51 -10.53
C GLY A 240 57.24 37.24 -9.29
N ILE A 241 56.56 37.07 -8.15
CA ILE A 241 56.95 37.65 -6.87
C ILE A 241 58.32 37.08 -6.42
N ASP A 242 58.50 35.76 -6.52
CA ASP A 242 59.76 35.09 -6.13
C ASP A 242 60.95 35.54 -7.01
N ASN A 243 60.73 35.70 -8.31
CA ASN A 243 61.76 36.22 -9.22
C ASN A 243 62.14 37.68 -8.92
N LEU A 244 61.17 38.53 -8.58
CA LEU A 244 61.44 39.92 -8.21
C LEU A 244 62.17 40.00 -6.87
N ALA A 245 61.74 39.20 -5.89
CA ALA A 245 62.37 39.11 -4.57
C ALA A 245 63.83 38.64 -4.69
N SER A 246 64.09 37.57 -5.44
CA SER A 246 65.43 37.00 -5.60
C SER A 246 66.39 37.85 -6.43
N LYS A 247 65.95 38.47 -7.53
CA LYS A 247 66.83 39.29 -8.39
C LYS A 247 67.16 40.66 -7.82
N ALA A 248 66.26 41.24 -7.04
CA ALA A 248 66.43 42.58 -6.48
C ALA A 248 66.81 42.57 -4.99
N ASP A 249 67.10 41.39 -4.41
CA ASP A 249 67.38 41.20 -2.99
C ASP A 249 68.51 42.09 -2.47
N SER A 250 69.50 42.42 -3.29
CA SER A 250 70.63 43.28 -2.91
C SER A 250 70.37 44.79 -3.03
N TYR A 251 69.29 45.21 -3.69
CA TYR A 251 68.99 46.63 -3.96
C TYR A 251 67.64 47.12 -3.40
N LEU A 252 66.78 46.21 -2.93
CA LEU A 252 65.47 46.53 -2.38
C LEU A 252 65.57 47.13 -0.96
N PRO A 253 64.91 48.27 -0.70
CA PRO A 253 64.67 48.75 0.66
C PRO A 253 63.97 47.67 1.52
N ARG A 254 64.31 47.63 2.81
CA ARG A 254 63.83 46.60 3.76
C ARG A 254 62.29 46.53 3.83
N GLU A 255 61.62 47.67 3.76
CA GLU A 255 60.15 47.76 3.75
C GLU A 255 59.53 47.07 2.52
N LEU A 256 60.09 47.32 1.33
CA LEU A 256 59.60 46.73 0.09
C LEU A 256 59.87 45.22 0.02
N ARG A 257 61.00 44.76 0.60
CA ARG A 257 61.29 43.32 0.75
C ARG A 257 60.27 42.63 1.66
N ASN A 258 59.90 43.26 2.77
CA ASN A 258 58.88 42.73 3.67
C ASN A 258 57.50 42.65 2.99
N GLU A 259 57.10 43.67 2.22
CA GLU A 259 55.83 43.63 1.48
C GLU A 259 55.81 42.55 0.38
N LEU A 260 56.92 42.35 -0.36
CA LEU A 260 57.05 41.24 -1.31
C LEU A 260 56.96 39.88 -0.62
N GLY A 261 57.57 39.73 0.55
CA GLY A 261 57.46 38.52 1.37
C GLY A 261 56.01 38.22 1.77
N LYS A 262 55.26 39.23 2.22
CA LYS A 262 53.83 39.09 2.54
C LYS A 262 53.00 38.70 1.32
N LEU A 263 53.25 39.31 0.16
CA LEU A 263 52.54 38.98 -1.09
C LEU A 263 52.84 37.55 -1.54
N TYR A 264 54.09 37.09 -1.39
CA TYR A 264 54.48 35.71 -1.68
C TYR A 264 53.77 34.72 -0.74
N GLU A 265 53.76 34.98 0.56
CA GLU A 265 53.04 34.14 1.53
C GLU A 265 51.54 34.10 1.23
N LEU A 266 50.94 35.24 0.90
CA LEU A 266 49.53 35.32 0.52
C LEU A 266 49.23 34.55 -0.77
N SER A 267 50.08 34.66 -1.79
CA SER A 267 49.90 33.95 -3.06
C SER A 267 50.06 32.44 -2.88
N GLN A 268 51.01 32.00 -2.04
CA GLN A 268 51.18 30.60 -1.65
C GLN A 268 49.96 30.07 -0.89
N GLN A 269 49.43 30.84 0.07
CA GLN A 269 48.21 30.48 0.79
C GLN A 269 47.01 30.35 -0.15
N MET A 270 46.85 31.27 -1.11
CA MET A 270 45.80 31.21 -2.12
C MET A 270 45.96 29.98 -3.03
N TYR A 271 47.18 29.71 -3.53
CA TYR A 271 47.46 28.54 -4.38
C TYR A 271 47.10 27.24 -3.66
N GLN A 272 47.56 27.08 -2.42
CA GLN A 272 47.22 25.92 -1.60
C GLN A 272 45.71 25.85 -1.33
N GLY A 273 45.05 26.99 -1.11
CA GLY A 273 43.60 27.09 -0.96
C GLY A 273 42.84 26.55 -2.17
N ILE A 274 43.14 27.06 -3.37
CA ILE A 274 42.47 26.63 -4.60
C ILE A 274 42.72 25.15 -4.88
N LYS A 275 43.97 24.69 -4.74
CA LYS A 275 44.32 23.27 -4.91
C LYS A 275 43.50 22.36 -3.99
N ARG A 276 43.33 22.76 -2.72
CA ARG A 276 42.48 22.04 -1.75
C ARG A 276 41.01 22.04 -2.19
N TYR A 277 40.44 23.17 -2.59
CA TYR A 277 39.04 23.24 -3.03
C TYR A 277 38.78 22.39 -4.27
N ALA A 278 39.68 22.41 -5.25
CA ALA A 278 39.60 21.56 -6.43
C ALA A 278 39.60 20.06 -6.06
N GLN A 279 40.48 19.64 -5.15
CA GLN A 279 40.55 18.27 -4.66
C GLN A 279 39.33 17.85 -3.83
N ALA A 280 38.74 18.76 -3.04
CA ALA A 280 37.53 18.49 -2.26
C ALA A 280 36.28 18.39 -3.16
N LEU A 281 36.21 19.17 -4.24
CA LEU A 281 35.15 19.12 -5.24
C LEU A 281 35.14 17.76 -5.96
N ARG A 282 36.32 17.29 -6.38
CA ARG A 282 36.49 15.96 -6.96
C ARG A 282 37.87 15.38 -6.62
N PRO A 283 37.95 14.38 -5.73
CA PRO A 283 39.22 13.76 -5.42
C PRO A 283 39.61 12.88 -6.61
N GLY A 284 40.58 13.31 -7.42
CA GLY A 284 41.18 12.44 -8.46
C GLY A 284 41.77 11.14 -7.86
N ILE A 285 42.13 11.18 -6.57
CA ILE A 285 42.50 9.99 -5.78
C ILE A 285 41.41 8.91 -5.81
N LEU A 286 40.13 9.28 -5.83
CA LEU A 286 39.05 8.31 -5.93
C LEU A 286 39.04 7.62 -7.30
N ASP A 287 39.29 8.36 -8.38
CA ASP A 287 39.32 7.84 -9.73
C ASP A 287 40.57 6.97 -9.99
N ASP A 288 41.73 7.38 -9.45
CA ASP A 288 43.03 6.76 -9.72
C ASP A 288 43.43 5.66 -8.72
N LEU A 289 43.03 5.79 -7.46
CA LEU A 289 43.47 4.95 -6.34
C LEU A 289 42.32 4.29 -5.57
N GLY A 290 41.07 4.63 -5.90
CA GLY A 290 39.87 4.01 -5.35
C GLY A 290 39.42 4.50 -3.97
N LEU A 291 38.26 4.00 -3.54
CA LEU A 291 37.53 4.46 -2.34
C LEU A 291 38.39 4.51 -1.07
N VAL A 292 39.12 3.44 -0.74
CA VAL A 292 39.89 3.37 0.51
C VAL A 292 40.96 4.45 0.57
N ALA A 293 41.68 4.68 -0.53
CA ALA A 293 42.70 5.73 -0.61
C ALA A 293 42.07 7.12 -0.47
N ALA A 294 40.92 7.34 -1.11
CA ALA A 294 40.20 8.60 -1.03
C ALA A 294 39.69 8.90 0.39
N VAL A 295 39.18 7.89 1.11
CA VAL A 295 38.71 8.05 2.50
C VAL A 295 39.86 8.33 3.46
N LYS A 296 41.00 7.66 3.32
CA LYS A 296 42.20 7.94 4.13
C LYS A 296 42.69 9.36 3.92
N TRP A 297 42.79 9.78 2.66
CA TRP A 297 43.14 11.16 2.33
C TRP A 297 42.17 12.18 2.95
N LEU A 298 40.87 11.92 2.86
CA LEU A 298 39.84 12.80 3.42
C LEU A 298 39.90 12.88 4.97
N ALA A 299 40.23 11.78 5.64
CA ALA A 299 40.44 11.74 7.09
C ALA A 299 41.65 12.59 7.51
N GLU A 300 42.79 12.45 6.81
CA GLU A 300 43.98 13.28 7.03
C GLU A 300 43.69 14.77 6.76
N GLU A 301 42.95 15.07 5.70
CA GLU A 301 42.55 16.44 5.36
C GLU A 301 41.66 17.06 6.45
N THR A 302 40.69 16.30 6.95
CA THR A 302 39.78 16.74 8.02
C THR A 302 40.55 17.05 9.28
N HIS A 303 41.51 16.21 9.65
CA HIS A 303 42.39 16.45 10.78
C HIS A 303 43.21 17.73 10.61
N ARG A 304 43.80 17.94 9.43
CA ARG A 304 44.59 19.14 9.13
C ARG A 304 43.78 20.43 9.23
N LEU A 305 42.52 20.42 8.79
CA LEU A 305 41.69 21.63 8.72
C LEU A 305 40.97 21.96 10.03
N SER A 306 40.59 20.95 10.81
CA SER A 306 39.72 21.12 11.98
C SER A 306 40.36 20.68 13.29
N GLY A 307 41.51 19.99 13.24
CA GLY A 307 42.14 19.36 14.41
C GLY A 307 41.47 18.06 14.87
N ILE A 308 40.34 17.67 14.28
CA ILE A 308 39.59 16.47 14.66
C ILE A 308 40.38 15.22 14.25
N GLY A 309 40.70 14.34 15.19
CA GLY A 309 41.39 13.07 14.90
C GLY A 309 40.44 12.09 14.22
N VAL A 310 40.66 11.78 12.93
CA VAL A 310 39.82 10.82 12.19
C VAL A 310 40.58 9.51 11.99
N GLN A 311 40.11 8.43 12.61
CA GLN A 311 40.66 7.09 12.42
C GLN A 311 39.90 6.34 11.31
N VAL A 312 40.63 5.73 10.38
CA VAL A 312 40.05 4.93 9.29
C VAL A 312 40.43 3.47 9.46
N GLN A 313 39.44 2.62 9.68
CA GLN A 313 39.56 1.17 9.70
C GLN A 313 39.02 0.62 8.38
N THR A 314 39.79 -0.26 7.74
CA THR A 314 39.42 -0.81 6.43
C THR A 314 39.57 -2.32 6.44
N ASP A 315 38.52 -3.02 6.05
CA ASP A 315 38.56 -4.45 5.74
C ASP A 315 38.83 -4.66 4.23
N THR A 316 38.77 -5.92 3.76
CA THR A 316 38.89 -6.24 2.34
C THR A 316 37.65 -5.74 1.58
N VAL A 317 37.75 -4.56 0.98
CA VAL A 317 36.69 -4.00 0.13
C VAL A 317 36.70 -4.69 -1.24
N PRO A 318 35.59 -5.31 -1.68
CA PRO A 318 35.50 -5.90 -3.02
C PRO A 318 35.58 -4.80 -4.11
N PRO A 319 35.95 -5.14 -5.36
CA PRO A 319 35.94 -4.16 -6.44
C PRO A 319 34.53 -3.62 -6.65
N LEU A 320 34.37 -2.31 -6.44
CA LEU A 320 33.10 -1.59 -6.56
C LEU A 320 33.03 -0.84 -7.90
N PRO A 321 31.84 -0.74 -8.53
CA PRO A 321 31.63 0.15 -9.67
C PRO A 321 32.01 1.61 -9.32
N PRO A 322 32.56 2.40 -10.26
CA PRO A 322 32.98 3.78 -10.00
C PRO A 322 31.87 4.65 -9.40
N GLU A 323 30.63 4.49 -9.85
CA GLU A 323 29.48 5.22 -9.30
C GLU A 323 29.22 4.88 -7.82
N THR A 324 29.34 3.61 -7.44
CA THR A 324 29.17 3.18 -6.04
C THR A 324 30.27 3.72 -5.15
N GLN A 325 31.53 3.71 -5.63
CA GLN A 325 32.66 4.30 -4.90
C GLN A 325 32.43 5.80 -4.65
N LEU A 326 31.96 6.52 -5.67
CA LEU A 326 31.64 7.94 -5.55
C LEU A 326 30.53 8.20 -4.55
N VAL A 327 29.42 7.46 -4.61
CA VAL A 327 28.30 7.63 -3.66
C VAL A 327 28.76 7.41 -2.23
N LEU A 328 29.50 6.33 -1.95
CA LEU A 328 30.04 6.05 -0.63
C LEU A 328 30.99 7.14 -0.15
N PHE A 329 31.89 7.58 -1.02
CA PHE A 329 32.79 8.69 -0.72
C PHE A 329 32.03 9.98 -0.37
N ARG A 330 30.97 10.33 -1.12
CA ARG A 330 30.15 11.52 -0.85
C ARG A 330 29.42 11.42 0.49
N ILE A 331 28.90 10.25 0.86
CA ILE A 331 28.27 10.02 2.16
C ILE A 331 29.28 10.28 3.29
N ILE A 332 30.49 9.72 3.17
CA ILE A 332 31.56 9.91 4.16
C ILE A 332 31.99 11.38 4.24
N GLN A 333 32.14 12.04 3.08
CA GLN A 333 32.46 13.46 3.00
C GLN A 333 31.42 14.33 3.70
N GLU A 334 30.14 14.10 3.45
CA GLU A 334 29.08 14.88 4.09
C GLU A 334 28.95 14.57 5.59
N ALA A 335 29.15 13.32 5.99
CA ALA A 335 29.18 12.93 7.39
C ALA A 335 30.31 13.63 8.16
N LEU A 336 31.52 13.68 7.61
CA LEU A 336 32.65 14.40 8.20
C LEU A 336 32.41 15.92 8.24
N ASN A 337 31.82 16.49 7.20
CA ASN A 337 31.47 17.90 7.17
C ASN A 337 30.42 18.24 8.25
N ASN A 338 29.43 17.38 8.45
CA ASN A 338 28.46 17.51 9.54
C ASN A 338 29.13 17.39 10.92
N ILE A 339 30.07 16.47 11.10
CA ILE A 339 30.86 16.35 12.34
C ILE A 339 31.62 17.65 12.59
N GLN A 340 32.32 18.17 11.59
CA GLN A 340 33.09 19.41 11.69
C GLN A 340 32.21 20.61 12.07
N ARG A 341 30.99 20.70 11.54
CA ARG A 341 30.11 21.86 11.74
C ARG A 341 29.23 21.77 12.98
N HIS A 342 28.85 20.56 13.40
CA HIS A 342 27.74 20.39 14.35
C HIS A 342 28.02 19.49 15.55
N SER A 343 29.06 18.66 15.54
CA SER A 343 29.22 17.64 16.60
C SER A 343 29.93 18.13 17.87
N GLY A 344 30.85 19.10 17.75
CA GLY A 344 31.76 19.46 18.84
C GLY A 344 32.76 18.33 19.21
N ALA A 345 32.86 17.28 18.40
CA ALA A 345 33.74 16.14 18.65
C ALA A 345 35.20 16.46 18.35
N SER A 346 36.12 15.93 19.15
CA SER A 346 37.57 16.00 18.91
C SER A 346 38.11 14.78 18.15
N GLU A 347 37.33 13.71 18.05
CA GLU A 347 37.69 12.47 17.36
C GLU A 347 36.50 11.89 16.59
N ALA A 348 36.79 11.18 15.50
CA ALA A 348 35.82 10.44 14.69
C ALA A 348 36.44 9.13 14.17
N SER A 349 35.60 8.12 13.92
CA SER A 349 36.03 6.83 13.35
C SER A 349 35.21 6.50 12.11
N ILE A 350 35.88 6.04 11.06
CA ILE A 350 35.28 5.55 9.82
C ILE A 350 35.67 4.08 9.65
N THR A 351 34.68 3.23 9.39
CA THR A 351 34.90 1.81 9.09
C THR A 351 34.35 1.55 7.68
N VAL A 352 35.23 1.11 6.78
CA VAL A 352 34.95 0.89 5.35
C VAL A 352 35.09 -0.58 4.98
#